data_AF-A0A0R1WMQ0-F1
#
_entry.id   AF-A0A0R1WMQ0-F1
#
_cell.length_a   1.000
_cell.length_b   1.000
_cell.length_c   1.000
_cell.angle_alpha   90.00
_cell.angle_beta   90.00
_cell.angle_gamma   90.00
#
_symmetry.space_group_name_H-M   'P 1'
#
loop_
_entity.id
_entity.type
_entity.pdbx_description
1 polymer ?
#
loop_
_entity_poly.entity_id
_entity_poly.type
_entity_poly.pdbx_seq_one_letter_code
_entity_poly.pdbx_strand_id
1 'polypeptide(L)'
;MEDYTIQTLENIHRIPTSSKKEDYRNVILKVRTDNQIEKIRVFDEKGYVNKDYDLTDHGNSKYHKNPYIHDSKVDYKSGKIIHGNGREPTEKELEFIRKVMKQDE
;
A
#
# COMPACT_ATOMS: atom_id res chain seq x y z
N MET A 1 9.81 2.66 -17.75
CA MET A 1 9.36 3.16 -16.44
C MET A 1 7.88 2.90 -16.42
N GLU A 2 7.38 2.06 -15.53
CA GLU A 2 5.93 1.90 -15.39
C GLU A 2 5.36 3.23 -14.90
N ASP A 3 4.47 3.84 -15.68
CA ASP A 3 3.83 5.10 -15.37
C ASP A 3 2.86 4.88 -14.20
N TYR A 4 3.32 5.15 -12.98
CA TYR A 4 2.47 5.17 -11.81
C TYR A 4 2.11 6.59 -11.40
N THR A 5 0.89 6.77 -10.91
CA THR A 5 0.46 8.02 -10.29
C THR A 5 0.54 7.86 -8.77
N ILE A 6 1.18 8.82 -8.09
CA ILE A 6 1.20 8.86 -6.63
C ILE A 6 0.08 9.77 -6.14
N GLN A 7 -0.71 9.26 -5.20
CA GLN A 7 -1.77 10.01 -4.53
C GLN A 7 -1.56 9.92 -3.01
N THR A 8 -1.95 10.97 -2.30
CA THR A 8 -1.97 10.98 -0.83
C THR A 8 -3.40 11.12 -0.34
N LEU A 9 -3.83 10.24 0.55
CA LEU A 9 -5.07 10.37 1.30
C LEU A 9 -4.77 10.72 2.74
N GLU A 10 -5.51 11.71 3.24
CA GLU A 10 -5.33 12.29 4.57
C GLU A 10 -6.46 11.82 5.50
N ASN A 11 -6.11 11.33 6.69
CA ASN A 11 -7.02 11.03 7.81
C ASN A 11 -8.21 10.13 7.44
N ILE A 12 -7.93 9.03 6.72
CA ILE A 12 -8.97 8.09 6.27
C ILE A 12 -9.10 6.87 7.18
N HIS A 13 -10.33 6.55 7.60
CA HIS A 13 -10.59 5.34 8.41
C HIS A 13 -10.60 4.04 7.60
N ARG A 14 -10.91 4.10 6.29
CA ARG A 14 -10.99 2.91 5.44
C ARG A 14 -10.36 3.17 4.08
N ILE A 15 -9.31 2.42 3.80
CA ILE A 15 -8.56 2.51 2.54
C ILE A 15 -9.20 1.60 1.50
N PRO A 16 -9.53 2.09 0.30
CA PRO A 16 -10.12 1.27 -0.76
C PRO A 16 -9.15 0.17 -1.20
N THR A 17 -9.63 -1.06 -1.33
CA THR A 17 -8.84 -2.22 -1.82
C THR A 17 -9.05 -2.48 -3.32
N SER A 18 -10.10 -1.89 -3.86
CA SER A 18 -10.41 -1.71 -5.28
C SER A 18 -11.45 -0.61 -5.33
N SER A 19 -11.53 0.14 -6.43
CA SER A 19 -12.62 1.08 -6.63
C SER A 19 -13.35 0.75 -7.93
N LYS A 20 -14.61 0.35 -7.79
CA LYS A 20 -15.56 0.46 -8.91
C LYS A 20 -15.93 1.92 -9.21
N LYS A 21 -15.53 2.88 -8.34
CA LYS A 21 -15.93 4.29 -8.36
C LYS A 21 -14.82 5.29 -8.72
N GLU A 22 -13.57 4.88 -8.63
CA GLU A 22 -12.37 5.72 -8.85
C GLU A 22 -11.40 4.92 -9.73
N ASP A 23 -10.48 5.59 -10.43
CA ASP A 23 -9.50 4.92 -11.27
C ASP A 23 -8.17 4.78 -10.52
N TYR A 24 -7.90 3.58 -9.99
CA TYR A 24 -6.65 3.26 -9.31
C TYR A 24 -5.67 2.47 -10.18
N ARG A 25 -5.83 2.45 -11.51
CA ARG A 25 -4.89 1.74 -12.39
C ARG A 25 -3.50 2.36 -12.28
N ASN A 26 -2.51 1.53 -11.91
CA ASN A 26 -1.13 1.96 -11.67
C ASN A 26 -1.00 3.08 -10.62
N VAL A 27 -1.82 3.05 -9.57
CA VAL A 27 -1.74 4.05 -8.48
C VAL A 27 -0.91 3.53 -7.31
N ILE A 28 -0.08 4.41 -6.77
CA ILE A 28 0.54 4.27 -5.46
C ILE A 28 -0.17 5.25 -4.51
N LEU A 29 -0.82 4.72 -3.50
CA LEU A 29 -1.61 5.47 -2.54
C LEU A 29 -0.87 5.54 -1.21
N LYS A 30 -0.46 6.73 -0.81
CA LYS A 30 0.04 7.02 0.53
C LYS A 30 -1.12 7.34 1.43
N VAL A 31 -1.13 6.78 2.63
CA VAL A 31 -2.13 7.09 3.66
C VAL A 31 -1.41 7.80 4.79
N ARG A 32 -1.78 9.06 4.98
CA ARG A 32 -1.27 9.93 6.02
C ARG A 32 -2.31 10.06 7.13
N THR A 33 -1.89 9.83 8.36
CA THR A 33 -2.67 10.05 9.58
C THR A 33 -1.81 10.89 10.52
N ASP A 34 -2.38 11.95 11.10
CA ASP A 34 -1.68 12.81 12.07
C ASP A 34 -0.28 13.27 11.60
N ASN A 35 -0.18 13.65 10.32
CA ASN A 35 1.04 14.08 9.62
C ASN A 35 2.11 13.01 9.37
N GLN A 36 1.85 11.74 9.67
CA GLN A 36 2.75 10.62 9.38
C GLN A 36 2.18 9.72 8.28
N ILE A 37 3.02 9.29 7.34
CA ILE A 37 2.61 8.21 6.43
C ILE A 37 2.62 6.89 7.20
N GLU A 38 1.44 6.30 7.32
CA GLU A 38 1.23 5.02 7.99
C GLU A 38 1.21 3.85 7.01
N LYS A 39 0.82 4.10 5.75
CA LYS A 39 0.72 3.03 4.76
C LYS A 39 1.02 3.50 3.35
N ILE A 40 1.61 2.61 2.57
CA ILE A 40 1.71 2.75 1.10
C ILE A 40 0.97 1.56 0.49
N ARG A 41 -0.05 1.83 -0.32
CA ARG A 41 -0.83 0.81 -1.04
C ARG A 41 -0.53 0.90 -2.52
N VAL A 42 -0.18 -0.22 -3.14
CA VAL A 42 0.11 -0.32 -4.56
C VAL A 42 -1.02 -1.05 -5.27
N PHE A 43 -1.58 -0.39 -6.26
CA PHE A 43 -2.58 -0.93 -7.15
C PHE A 43 -1.97 -1.39 -8.46
N ASP A 44 -2.49 -2.48 -9.01
CA ASP A 44 -2.10 -2.99 -10.32
C ASP A 44 -2.72 -2.20 -11.49
N GLU A 45 -2.38 -2.61 -12.71
CA GLU A 45 -2.88 -2.03 -13.97
C GLU A 45 -4.41 -2.12 -14.14
N LYS A 46 -5.09 -2.95 -13.33
CA LYS A 46 -6.54 -3.13 -13.34
C LYS A 46 -7.22 -2.41 -12.16
N GLY A 47 -6.44 -1.71 -11.33
CA GLY A 47 -6.94 -0.92 -10.21
C GLY A 47 -7.29 -1.75 -8.97
N TYR A 48 -6.72 -2.96 -8.84
CA TYR A 48 -6.86 -3.76 -7.62
C TYR A 48 -5.61 -3.66 -6.76
N VAL A 49 -5.78 -3.74 -5.44
CA VAL A 49 -4.63 -3.79 -4.53
C VAL A 49 -3.82 -5.06 -4.78
N ASN A 50 -2.54 -4.86 -5.05
CA ASN A 50 -1.56 -5.92 -5.17
C ASN A 50 -0.73 -6.03 -3.88
N LYS A 51 -0.40 -4.89 -3.27
CA LYS A 51 0.51 -4.86 -2.13
C LYS A 51 0.23 -3.70 -1.18
N ASP A 52 0.35 -3.98 0.11
CA ASP A 52 0.35 -2.98 1.17
C ASP A 52 1.67 -3.01 1.92
N TYR A 53 2.27 -1.83 2.09
CA TYR A 53 3.40 -1.60 2.98
C TYR A 53 2.88 -0.91 4.23
N ASP A 54 2.79 -1.64 5.33
CA ASP A 54 2.43 -1.09 6.63
C ASP A 54 3.68 -0.48 7.28
N LEU A 55 3.60 0.81 7.58
CA LEU A 55 4.64 1.60 8.22
C LEU A 55 4.24 1.97 9.67
N THR A 56 3.01 1.62 10.07
CA THR A 56 2.39 2.04 11.33
C THR A 56 3.04 1.36 12.52
N ASP A 57 3.65 2.12 13.44
CA ASP A 57 4.08 1.56 14.72
C ASP A 57 2.88 1.30 15.63
N HIS A 58 2.51 0.03 15.76
CA HIS A 58 1.39 -0.40 16.60
C HIS A 58 1.73 -0.38 18.10
N GLY A 59 2.96 -0.02 18.50
CA GLY A 59 3.38 0.19 19.89
C GLY A 59 3.32 -1.05 20.78
N ASN A 60 3.06 -2.23 20.19
CA ASN A 60 2.85 -3.48 20.90
C ASN A 60 3.69 -4.59 20.26
N SER A 61 4.48 -5.26 21.09
CA SER A 61 5.45 -6.27 20.68
C SER A 61 4.85 -7.54 20.07
N LYS A 62 3.53 -7.74 20.14
CA LYS A 62 2.82 -8.81 19.44
C LYS A 62 2.61 -8.53 17.95
N TYR A 63 2.77 -7.29 17.52
CA TYR A 63 2.66 -6.91 16.12
C TYR A 63 4.01 -7.09 15.41
N HIS A 64 3.96 -7.17 14.09
CA HIS A 64 5.16 -7.27 13.27
C HIS A 64 6.04 -6.03 13.41
N LYS A 65 7.34 -6.19 13.14
CA LYS A 65 8.26 -5.07 13.00
C LYS A 65 7.97 -4.34 11.70
N ASN A 66 8.06 -3.02 11.73
CA ASN A 66 7.82 -2.17 10.56
C ASN A 66 9.12 -1.82 9.84
N PRO A 67 9.08 -1.62 8.51
CA PRO A 67 7.90 -1.81 7.66
C PRO A 67 7.56 -3.28 7.48
N TYR A 68 6.28 -3.58 7.25
CA TYR A 68 5.80 -4.95 7.01
C TYR A 68 4.94 -4.99 5.76
N ILE A 69 5.03 -6.08 5.01
CA ILE A 69 4.40 -6.18 3.68
C ILE A 69 3.27 -7.18 3.71
N HIS A 70 2.11 -6.77 3.21
CA HIS A 70 0.98 -7.65 2.94
C HIS A 70 0.77 -7.76 1.43
N ASP A 71 1.11 -8.92 0.89
CA ASP A 71 0.84 -9.26 -0.51
C ASP A 71 -0.65 -9.64 -0.66
N SER A 72 -1.29 -9.15 -1.72
CA SER A 72 -2.67 -9.48 -2.09
C SER A 72 -2.69 -10.12 -3.46
N LYS A 73 -3.39 -11.25 -3.59
CA LYS A 73 -3.63 -11.92 -4.86
C LYS A 73 -5.05 -11.65 -5.32
N VAL A 74 -5.20 -11.18 -6.55
CA VAL A 74 -6.50 -10.86 -7.13
C VAL A 74 -6.93 -11.97 -8.07
N ASP A 75 -8.12 -12.54 -7.84
CA ASP A 75 -8.82 -13.31 -8.85
C ASP A 75 -9.63 -12.36 -9.73
N TYR A 76 -9.06 -11.97 -10.87
CA TYR A 76 -9.69 -11.02 -11.79
C TYR A 76 -11.01 -11.51 -12.39
N LYS A 77 -11.28 -12.83 -12.39
CA LYS A 77 -12.54 -13.36 -12.92
C LYS A 77 -13.70 -13.04 -11.99
N SER A 78 -13.49 -13.15 -10.68
CA SER A 78 -14.51 -12.88 -9.66
C SER A 78 -14.39 -11.49 -9.02
N GLY A 79 -13.26 -10.80 -9.22
CA GLY A 79 -12.90 -9.58 -8.50
C GLY A 79 -12.54 -9.81 -7.04
N LYS A 80 -12.34 -11.07 -6.62
CA LYS A 80 -12.02 -11.41 -5.23
C LYS A 80 -10.55 -11.14 -4.93
N ILE A 81 -10.31 -10.42 -3.84
CA ILE A 81 -8.97 -10.17 -3.30
C ILE A 81 -8.70 -11.20 -2.21
N ILE A 82 -7.56 -11.88 -2.31
CA ILE A 82 -7.08 -12.89 -1.37
C ILE A 82 -5.86 -12.31 -0.68
N HIS A 83 -5.97 -12.07 0.63
CA HIS A 83 -4.88 -11.55 1.43
C HIS A 83 -3.90 -12.67 1.75
N GLY A 84 -2.63 -12.45 1.45
CA GLY A 84 -1.53 -13.31 1.86
C GLY A 84 -1.13 -13.08 3.32
N ASN A 85 -0.24 -13.94 3.80
CA ASN A 85 0.45 -13.67 5.06
C ASN A 85 1.37 -12.47 4.89
N GLY A 86 1.47 -11.65 5.93
CA GLY A 86 2.45 -10.57 5.92
C GLY A 86 3.87 -11.12 6.08
N ARG A 87 4.86 -10.33 5.67
CA ARG A 87 6.28 -10.68 5.76
C ARG A 87 7.18 -9.46 5.92
N GLU A 88 8.41 -9.72 6.32
CA GLU A 88 9.45 -8.71 6.31
C GLU A 88 9.78 -8.23 4.88
N PRO A 89 10.14 -6.96 4.73
CA PRO A 89 10.45 -6.35 3.45
C PRO A 89 11.81 -6.82 2.94
N THR A 90 11.91 -6.98 1.62
CA THR A 90 13.21 -7.17 0.96
C THR A 90 13.95 -5.83 0.84
N GLU A 91 15.25 -5.85 0.55
CA GLU A 91 16.04 -4.63 0.33
C GLU A 91 15.45 -3.75 -0.76
N LYS A 92 15.03 -4.33 -1.89
CA LYS A 92 14.38 -3.60 -3.00
C LYS A 92 13.09 -2.91 -2.57
N GLU A 93 12.35 -3.53 -1.66
CA GLU A 93 11.11 -2.97 -1.13
C GLU A 93 11.37 -1.85 -0.13
N LEU A 94 12.43 -1.96 0.67
CA LEU A 94 12.91 -0.85 1.50
C LEU A 94 13.33 0.35 0.64
N GLU A 95 14.05 0.11 -0.46
CA GLU A 95 14.42 1.15 -1.41
C GLU A 95 13.18 1.80 -2.06
N PHE A 96 12.20 0.99 -2.45
CA PHE A 96 10.92 1.48 -2.98
C PHE A 96 10.20 2.39 -1.97
N ILE A 97 10.05 1.95 -0.72
CA ILE A 97 9.43 2.75 0.34
C ILE A 97 10.17 4.08 0.50
N ARG A 98 11.50 4.05 0.61
CA ARG A 98 12.33 5.27 0.73
C ARG A 98 12.13 6.22 -0.44
N LYS A 99 12.05 5.70 -1.67
CA LYS A 99 11.84 6.51 -2.87
C LYS A 99 10.47 7.18 -2.85
N VAL A 100 9.41 6.43 -2.55
CA VAL A 100 8.04 6.95 -2.48
C VAL A 100 7.89 8.01 -1.38
N MET A 101 8.60 7.83 -0.26
CA MET A 101 8.58 8.80 0.86
C MET A 101 9.31 10.10 0.58
N LYS A 102 10.33 10.10 -0.27
CA LYS A 102 11.05 11.33 -0.65
C LYS A 102 10.31 12.19 -1.67
N GLN A 103 9.33 11.65 -2.38
CA GLN A 103 8.60 12.40 -3.42
C GLN A 103 7.53 13.36 -2.86
N ASP A 104 7.50 13.62 -1.54
CA ASP A 104 6.76 14.72 -0.90
C ASP A 104 7.62 15.97 -0.62
N GLU A 105 8.95 15.90 -0.81
CA GLU A 105 9.89 17.05 -0.70
C GLU A 105 10.09 17.74 -2.05
#